data_AF-B3MPY9-F1
#
_entry.id   AF-B3MPY9-F1
#
_cell.length_a   1.000
_cell.length_b   1.000
_cell.length_c   1.000
_cell.angle_alpha   90.00
_cell.angle_beta   90.00
_cell.angle_gamma   90.00
#
_symmetry.space_group_name_H-M   'P 1'
#
loop_
_entity.id
_entity.type
_entity.pdbx_description
1 polymer ?
#
loop_
_entity_poly.entity_id
_entity_poly.type
_entity_poly.pdbx_seq_one_letter_code
_entity_poly.pdbx_strand_id
1 'polypeptide(L)'
;MELSGVSGKRIREGRANGQPAVCPVGNCRTIVAHTHLLRHMISDHLDPRARALPFQLRLREVAIGQKTMLMLAYRQLVLDRDYCLAVLNWRQPDIKLGPGELAPEQLDLPPCHQPLAGHLPVLVMVCRTTWKALLTHEDRTIRSEQYAIGARHPDPSREWGTVYLFWLLCPATRRPVTATLTVLNSELECIERRNRRRIRNFACRMPIEQFINGLDPTFVTINEEKMDRCCRGTGRGDKASAIVEVIIEGEATP
;
A
#
# COMPACT_ATOMS: atom_id res chain seq x y z
N MET A 1 -21.65 47.58 -0.11
CA MET A 1 -22.18 46.33 -0.71
C MET A 1 -21.01 45.36 -0.80
N GLU A 2 -20.84 44.59 0.26
CA GLU A 2 -19.79 43.57 0.38
C GLU A 2 -20.32 42.28 -0.25
N LEU A 3 -19.62 41.76 -1.26
CA LEU A 3 -19.90 40.44 -1.82
C LEU A 3 -19.04 39.41 -1.08
N SER A 4 -19.69 38.83 -0.08
CA SER A 4 -19.55 37.48 0.48
C SER A 4 -18.47 36.58 -0.14
N GLY A 5 -17.51 36.21 0.71
CA GLY A 5 -16.47 35.22 0.42
C GLY A 5 -17.00 33.80 0.28
N VAL A 6 -16.47 33.10 -0.73
CA VAL A 6 -16.60 31.64 -0.85
C VAL A 6 -15.50 31.02 0.00
N SER A 7 -15.86 30.66 1.22
CA SER A 7 -15.03 29.87 2.13
C SER A 7 -14.86 28.46 1.56
N GLY A 8 -13.71 28.20 0.94
CA GLY A 8 -13.27 26.86 0.59
C GLY A 8 -13.21 25.99 1.84
N LYS A 9 -14.17 25.06 1.98
CA LYS A 9 -14.15 24.03 3.01
C LYS A 9 -12.88 23.18 2.83
N ARG A 10 -11.82 23.53 3.59
CA ARG A 10 -10.78 22.56 3.95
C ARG A 10 -11.48 21.43 4.70
N ILE A 11 -11.66 20.29 4.05
CA ILE A 11 -12.10 19.07 4.73
C ILE A 11 -11.04 18.78 5.78
N ARG A 12 -11.44 18.94 7.05
CA ARG A 12 -10.61 18.69 8.22
C ARG A 12 -10.15 17.23 8.20
N GLU A 13 -8.86 16.98 8.00
CA GLU A 13 -8.17 15.71 8.32
C GLU A 13 -8.24 15.37 9.84
N GLY A 14 -8.91 16.19 10.67
CA GLY A 14 -8.87 16.12 12.13
C GLY A 14 -9.91 15.23 12.84
N ARG A 15 -10.66 14.36 12.16
CA ARG A 15 -11.67 13.50 12.84
C ARG A 15 -11.43 11.98 12.78
N ALA A 16 -10.58 11.49 11.86
CA ALA A 16 -10.32 10.05 11.70
C ALA A 16 -9.06 9.55 12.41
N ASN A 17 -8.42 10.41 13.22
CA ASN A 17 -7.09 10.13 13.77
C ASN A 17 -7.19 9.19 14.99
N GLY A 18 -7.39 7.89 14.75
CA GLY A 18 -7.42 6.86 15.79
C GLY A 18 -8.63 5.91 15.78
N GLN A 19 -9.59 6.07 14.87
CA GLN A 19 -10.74 5.16 14.81
C GLN A 19 -10.36 3.81 14.16
N PRO A 20 -10.84 2.68 14.70
CA PRO A 20 -10.69 1.39 14.03
C PRO A 20 -11.24 1.45 12.61
N ALA A 21 -10.58 0.74 11.69
CA ALA A 21 -10.98 0.71 10.29
C ALA A 21 -10.84 -0.69 9.71
N VAL A 22 -11.51 -0.93 8.59
CA VAL A 22 -11.43 -2.19 7.87
C VAL A 22 -9.99 -2.45 7.43
N CYS A 23 -9.51 -3.68 7.61
CA CYS A 23 -8.21 -4.12 7.15
C CYS A 23 -7.97 -3.73 5.68
N PRO A 24 -6.79 -3.19 5.33
CA PRO A 24 -6.49 -2.76 3.96
C PRO A 24 -6.17 -3.92 3.01
N VAL A 25 -6.15 -5.17 3.48
CA VAL A 25 -5.80 -6.34 2.68
C VAL A 25 -7.04 -6.96 2.04
N GLY A 26 -7.20 -6.75 0.73
CA GLY A 26 -8.17 -7.43 -0.14
C GLY A 26 -9.54 -7.73 0.49
N ASN A 27 -9.90 -9.01 0.55
CA ASN A 27 -11.20 -9.47 1.03
C ASN A 27 -11.33 -9.54 2.56
N CYS A 28 -10.34 -9.05 3.31
CA CYS A 28 -10.42 -9.02 4.76
C CYS A 28 -11.40 -7.94 5.21
N ARG A 29 -12.47 -8.36 5.88
CA ARG A 29 -13.53 -7.47 6.39
C ARG A 29 -13.36 -7.12 7.88
N THR A 30 -12.29 -7.61 8.50
CA THR A 30 -12.01 -7.37 9.92
C THR A 30 -11.79 -5.89 10.18
N ILE A 31 -12.46 -5.35 11.20
CA ILE A 31 -12.21 -4.00 11.70
C ILE A 31 -11.04 -4.09 12.67
N VAL A 32 -10.01 -3.28 12.43
CA VAL A 32 -8.72 -3.35 13.11
C VAL A 32 -8.44 -2.02 13.76
N ALA A 33 -8.13 -2.04 15.06
CA ALA A 33 -7.65 -0.86 15.77
C ALA A 33 -6.20 -0.53 15.39
N HIS A 34 -5.81 0.74 15.47
CA HIS A 34 -4.44 1.17 15.15
C HIS A 34 -3.37 0.47 15.98
N THR A 35 -3.66 0.18 17.25
CA THR A 35 -2.80 -0.56 18.18
C THR A 35 -2.74 -2.06 17.90
N HIS A 36 -3.66 -2.61 17.09
CA HIS A 36 -3.78 -4.05 16.85
C HIS A 36 -3.46 -4.46 15.42
N LEU A 37 -3.01 -3.50 14.58
CA LEU A 37 -2.74 -3.74 13.18
C LEU A 37 -1.69 -4.83 12.98
N LEU A 38 -0.56 -4.73 13.68
CA LEU A 38 0.53 -5.70 13.54
C LEU A 38 0.11 -7.11 13.99
N ARG A 39 -0.61 -7.23 15.11
CA ARG A 39 -1.17 -8.51 15.56
C ARG A 39 -2.06 -9.13 14.48
N HIS A 40 -3.00 -8.35 13.93
CA HIS A 40 -3.89 -8.81 12.87
C HIS A 40 -3.11 -9.28 11.63
N MET A 41 -2.11 -8.50 11.18
CA MET A 41 -1.28 -8.90 10.05
C MET A 41 -0.53 -10.22 10.30
N ILE A 42 -0.02 -10.43 11.52
CA ILE A 42 0.67 -11.67 11.90
C ILE A 42 -0.29 -12.85 11.96
N SER A 43 -1.45 -12.71 12.60
CA SER A 43 -2.37 -13.82 12.84
C SER A 43 -3.17 -14.21 11.58
N ASP A 44 -3.58 -13.23 10.79
CA ASP A 44 -4.55 -13.45 9.71
C ASP A 44 -3.93 -13.45 8.30
N HIS A 45 -2.74 -12.84 8.13
CA HIS A 45 -2.13 -12.65 6.81
C HIS A 45 -0.71 -13.21 6.64
N LEU A 46 -0.02 -13.54 7.74
CA LEU A 46 1.35 -14.06 7.70
C LEU A 46 1.42 -15.60 7.64
N ASP A 47 0.28 -16.31 7.72
CA ASP A 47 0.25 -17.78 7.77
C ASP A 47 0.96 -18.42 6.55
N PRO A 48 2.07 -19.16 6.75
CA PRO A 48 2.79 -19.87 5.68
C PRO A 48 1.94 -20.94 4.97
N ARG A 49 0.86 -21.42 5.60
CA ARG A 49 -0.05 -22.41 5.03
C ARG A 49 -1.12 -21.78 4.16
N ALA A 50 -1.30 -20.46 4.22
CA ALA A 50 -2.12 -19.71 3.29
C ALA A 50 -1.42 -19.68 1.93
N ARG A 51 -1.57 -20.76 1.15
CA ARG A 51 -1.22 -20.85 -0.29
C ARG A 51 -2.09 -19.92 -1.16
N ALA A 52 -2.62 -18.83 -0.59
CA ALA A 52 -3.66 -17.99 -1.15
C ALA A 52 -3.11 -16.72 -1.83
N LEU A 53 -1.83 -16.41 -1.66
CA LEU A 53 -1.18 -15.26 -2.28
C LEU A 53 -0.06 -15.74 -3.24
N PRO A 54 0.17 -15.05 -4.37
CA PRO A 54 1.30 -15.32 -5.25
C PRO A 54 2.66 -14.96 -4.62
N PHE A 55 2.66 -14.38 -3.42
CA PHE A 55 3.84 -14.06 -2.63
C PHE A 55 3.53 -14.21 -1.14
N GLN A 56 4.51 -14.66 -0.37
CA GLN A 56 4.42 -14.72 1.07
C GLN A 56 4.62 -13.31 1.65
N LEU A 57 3.66 -12.85 2.47
CA LEU A 57 3.80 -11.62 3.25
C LEU A 57 5.12 -11.69 4.04
N ARG A 58 5.96 -10.65 3.94
CA ARG A 58 7.21 -10.58 4.71
C ARG A 58 7.06 -9.66 5.90
N LEU A 59 7.45 -10.13 7.08
CA LEU A 59 7.60 -9.30 8.27
C LEU A 59 9.08 -8.97 8.44
N ARG A 60 9.44 -7.69 8.52
CA ARG A 60 10.84 -7.26 8.71
C ARG A 60 10.94 -6.07 9.65
N GLU A 61 11.96 -6.06 10.49
CA GLU A 61 12.39 -4.84 11.18
C GLU A 61 13.27 -4.01 10.22
N VAL A 62 13.10 -2.69 10.22
CA VAL A 62 13.85 -1.77 9.37
C VAL A 62 14.25 -0.49 10.11
N ALA A 63 15.49 -0.05 9.88
CA ALA A 63 15.98 1.23 10.37
C ALA A 63 15.65 2.37 9.39
N ILE A 64 15.78 3.62 9.86
CA ILE A 64 15.71 4.81 9.01
C ILE A 64 16.75 4.76 7.89
N GLY A 65 16.35 5.13 6.67
CA GLY A 65 17.22 5.13 5.50
C GLY A 65 17.62 3.74 4.99
N GLN A 66 17.22 2.65 5.65
CA GLN A 66 17.52 1.30 5.21
C GLN A 66 16.76 0.95 3.94
N LYS A 67 17.48 0.47 2.92
CA LYS A 67 16.89 -0.03 1.68
C LYS A 67 16.29 -1.41 1.88
N THR A 68 15.01 -1.54 1.56
CA THR A 68 14.31 -2.84 1.56
C THR A 68 13.87 -3.20 0.16
N MET A 69 14.27 -4.39 -0.31
CA MET A 69 13.99 -4.89 -1.66
C MET A 69 12.97 -6.03 -1.57
N LEU A 70 11.83 -5.87 -2.24
CA LEU A 70 10.72 -6.81 -2.25
C LEU A 70 10.47 -7.31 -3.66
N MET A 71 10.58 -8.62 -3.87
CA MET A 71 10.28 -9.23 -5.16
C MET A 71 8.76 -9.28 -5.39
N LEU A 72 8.34 -8.92 -6.59
CA LEU A 72 6.95 -8.87 -7.01
C LEU A 72 6.76 -9.66 -8.32
N ALA A 73 6.01 -10.76 -8.26
CA ALA A 73 5.50 -11.46 -9.43
C ALA A 73 4.24 -10.75 -9.95
N TYR A 74 4.40 -9.58 -10.57
CA TYR A 74 3.30 -8.64 -10.83
C TYR A 74 2.18 -9.22 -11.70
N ARG A 75 2.48 -10.13 -12.64
CA ARG A 75 1.47 -10.80 -13.48
C ARG A 75 0.59 -11.79 -12.72
N GLN A 76 1.00 -12.22 -11.53
CA GLN A 76 0.22 -13.14 -10.71
C GLN A 76 -0.79 -12.41 -9.81
N LEU A 77 -0.77 -11.07 -9.79
CA LEU A 77 -1.76 -10.28 -9.07
C LEU A 77 -3.15 -10.48 -9.69
N VAL A 78 -4.13 -10.80 -8.85
CA VAL A 78 -5.54 -10.80 -9.24
C VAL A 78 -6.02 -9.37 -9.40
N LEU A 79 -6.82 -9.13 -10.44
CA LEU A 79 -7.38 -7.83 -10.73
C LEU A 79 -8.26 -7.33 -9.57
N ASP A 80 -8.17 -6.04 -9.26
CA ASP A 80 -8.96 -5.32 -8.25
C ASP A 80 -8.84 -5.85 -6.81
N ARG A 81 -7.74 -6.56 -6.52
CA ARG A 81 -7.42 -7.02 -5.17
C ARG A 81 -6.23 -6.26 -4.61
N ASP A 82 -6.39 -5.75 -3.40
CA ASP A 82 -5.31 -5.11 -2.65
C ASP A 82 -4.47 -6.18 -1.95
N TYR A 83 -3.16 -6.11 -2.13
CA TYR A 83 -2.20 -7.02 -1.53
C TYR A 83 -1.20 -6.26 -0.65
N CYS A 84 -0.82 -6.88 0.47
CA CYS A 84 0.31 -6.43 1.27
C CYS A 84 1.53 -7.30 0.95
N LEU A 85 2.59 -6.70 0.41
CA LEU A 85 3.85 -7.39 0.07
C LEU A 85 4.70 -7.64 1.32
N ALA A 86 4.72 -6.66 2.21
CA ALA A 86 5.48 -6.72 3.44
C ALA A 86 4.90 -5.79 4.51
N VAL A 87 5.13 -6.16 5.77
CA VAL A 87 5.02 -5.27 6.92
C VAL A 87 6.45 -4.93 7.36
N LEU A 88 6.82 -3.67 7.15
CA LEU A 88 8.09 -3.10 7.57
C LEU A 88 7.89 -2.43 8.92
N ASN A 89 8.38 -3.06 9.98
CA ASN A 89 8.33 -2.54 11.34
C ASN A 89 9.45 -1.54 11.50
N TRP A 90 9.12 -0.27 11.32
CA TRP A 90 10.08 0.82 11.33
C TRP A 90 10.22 1.42 12.72
N ARG A 91 11.45 1.70 13.10
CA ARG A 91 11.77 2.47 14.30
C ARG A 91 12.92 3.43 14.00
N GLN A 92 12.86 4.61 14.60
CA GLN A 92 13.99 5.52 14.65
C GLN A 92 14.64 5.41 16.05
N PRO A 93 15.97 5.19 16.16
CA PRO A 93 16.64 4.94 17.45
C PRO A 93 16.36 6.02 18.50
N ASP A 94 16.30 7.29 18.07
CA ASP A 94 16.14 8.46 18.94
C ASP A 94 14.68 8.89 19.14
N ILE A 95 13.72 8.17 18.55
CA ILE A 95 12.29 8.41 18.73
C ILE A 95 11.73 7.24 19.53
N LYS A 96 11.28 7.50 20.75
CA LYS A 96 10.53 6.51 21.50
C LYS A 96 9.13 6.48 20.92
N LEU A 97 8.80 5.44 20.17
CA LEU A 97 7.44 5.15 19.71
C LEU A 97 6.48 4.74 20.85
N GLY A 98 6.60 5.41 22.01
CA GLY A 98 5.72 5.25 23.15
C GLY A 98 4.53 6.23 23.10
N PRO A 99 3.61 6.15 24.07
CA PRO A 99 2.44 7.00 24.16
C PRO A 99 2.85 8.48 24.29
N GLY A 100 2.92 9.19 23.16
CA GLY A 100 3.33 10.60 23.17
C GLY A 100 4.07 11.07 21.92
N GLU A 101 4.85 10.23 21.25
CA GLU A 101 5.83 10.74 20.27
C GLU A 101 5.34 10.68 18.82
N LEU A 102 5.01 9.49 18.27
CA LEU A 102 4.59 9.39 16.86
C LEU A 102 3.33 8.54 16.66
N ALA A 103 3.27 7.32 17.19
CA ALA A 103 2.10 6.45 17.12
C ALA A 103 1.98 5.62 18.42
N PRO A 104 0.78 5.14 18.78
CA PRO A 104 0.61 4.19 19.87
C PRO A 104 1.34 2.87 19.62
N GLU A 105 1.76 2.20 20.70
CA GLU A 105 2.38 0.88 20.65
C GLU A 105 1.44 -0.18 20.08
N GLN A 106 2.02 -1.21 19.45
CA GLN A 106 1.30 -2.38 19.00
C GLN A 106 1.05 -3.32 20.19
N LEU A 107 -0.21 -3.64 20.44
CA LEU A 107 -0.68 -4.40 21.58
C LEU A 107 -0.94 -5.86 21.22
N ASP A 108 -0.91 -6.69 22.26
CA ASP A 108 -1.26 -8.10 22.23
C ASP A 108 -0.53 -8.94 21.16
N LEU A 109 0.73 -8.60 20.88
CA LEU A 109 1.58 -9.35 19.97
C LEU A 109 1.92 -10.75 20.53
N PRO A 110 2.11 -11.77 19.69
CA PRO A 110 2.64 -13.06 20.14
C PRO A 110 4.02 -12.89 20.80
N PRO A 111 4.42 -13.78 21.74
CA PRO A 111 5.69 -13.64 22.50
C PRO A 111 6.93 -13.42 21.63
N CYS A 112 7.05 -14.12 20.50
CA CYS A 112 8.16 -13.98 19.57
C CYS A 112 8.20 -12.64 18.81
N HIS A 113 7.11 -11.88 18.82
CA HIS A 113 6.98 -10.60 18.14
C HIS A 113 6.86 -9.41 19.11
N GLN A 114 6.90 -9.65 20.42
CA GLN A 114 6.89 -8.60 21.45
C GLN A 114 7.95 -7.49 21.25
N PRO A 115 9.18 -7.78 20.77
CA PRO A 115 10.15 -6.72 20.48
C PRO A 115 9.68 -5.67 19.45
N LEU A 116 8.67 -5.99 18.64
CA LEU A 116 8.10 -5.11 17.62
C LEU A 116 6.98 -4.18 18.16
N ALA A 117 6.62 -4.29 19.45
CA ALA A 117 5.53 -3.51 20.04
C ALA A 117 5.75 -1.99 19.90
N GLY A 118 7.02 -1.56 20.04
CA GLY A 118 7.44 -0.18 19.89
C GLY A 118 7.88 0.18 18.47
N HIS A 119 7.43 -0.52 17.42
CA HIS A 119 7.72 -0.17 16.03
C HIS A 119 6.44 0.32 15.35
N LEU A 120 6.61 1.19 14.34
CA LEU A 120 5.52 1.59 13.45
C LEU A 120 5.41 0.56 12.32
N PRO A 121 4.33 -0.25 12.26
CA PRO A 121 4.15 -1.16 11.13
C PRO A 121 3.76 -0.36 9.87
N VAL A 122 4.62 -0.43 8.86
CA VAL A 122 4.40 0.15 7.53
C VAL A 122 4.10 -0.97 6.54
N LEU A 123 2.88 -0.96 5.99
CA LEU A 123 2.39 -1.93 5.03
C LEU A 123 2.75 -1.46 3.62
N VAL A 124 3.48 -2.30 2.89
CA VAL A 124 3.79 -2.07 1.47
C VAL A 124 2.68 -2.68 0.62
N MET A 125 1.86 -1.82 0.03
CA MET A 125 0.65 -2.23 -0.66
C MET A 125 0.83 -2.21 -2.17
N VAL A 126 0.19 -3.16 -2.86
CA VAL A 126 0.11 -3.22 -4.31
C VAL A 126 -1.29 -3.67 -4.77
N CYS A 127 -1.75 -3.11 -5.88
CA CYS A 127 -2.96 -3.55 -6.56
C CYS A 127 -2.75 -3.55 -8.08
N ARG A 128 -3.25 -4.58 -8.76
CA ARG A 128 -3.42 -4.60 -10.22
C ARG A 128 -4.87 -4.25 -10.52
N THR A 129 -5.12 -3.21 -11.30
CA THR A 129 -6.48 -2.74 -11.61
C THR A 129 -6.55 -2.21 -13.05
N THR A 130 -7.68 -1.66 -13.47
CA THR A 130 -7.85 -1.04 -14.81
C THR A 130 -8.10 0.45 -14.68
N TRP A 131 -7.83 1.24 -15.72
CA TRP A 131 -8.22 2.66 -15.71
C TRP A 131 -9.73 2.85 -15.57
N LYS A 132 -10.54 1.96 -16.15
CA LYS A 132 -11.99 1.97 -15.97
C LYS A 132 -12.38 1.85 -14.49
N ALA A 133 -11.81 0.87 -13.78
CA ALA A 133 -12.00 0.70 -12.33
C ALA A 133 -11.75 1.99 -11.54
N LEU A 134 -10.69 2.69 -11.95
CA LEU A 134 -10.23 3.88 -11.28
C LEU A 134 -11.10 5.10 -11.58
N LEU A 135 -11.74 5.13 -12.74
CA LEU A 135 -12.51 6.29 -13.20
C LEU A 135 -14.03 6.14 -12.99
N THR A 136 -14.57 4.93 -12.90
CA THR A 136 -16.03 4.71 -12.84
C THR A 136 -16.58 4.56 -11.42
N HIS A 137 -15.73 4.48 -10.38
CA HIS A 137 -16.15 4.35 -8.97
C HIS A 137 -17.07 3.16 -8.66
N GLU A 138 -17.21 2.20 -9.58
CA GLU A 138 -18.05 1.02 -9.39
C GLU A 138 -17.55 0.18 -8.21
N ASP A 139 -18.49 -0.32 -7.40
CA ASP A 139 -18.16 -1.12 -6.22
C ASP A 139 -17.32 -2.35 -6.61
N ARG A 140 -16.14 -2.47 -5.99
CA ARG A 140 -15.17 -3.53 -6.25
C ARG A 140 -15.76 -4.92 -6.01
N THR A 141 -16.70 -5.05 -5.09
CA THR A 141 -17.37 -6.34 -4.79
C THR A 141 -18.24 -6.80 -5.94
N ILE A 142 -19.05 -5.88 -6.49
CA ILE A 142 -19.91 -6.11 -7.65
C ILE A 142 -19.07 -6.50 -8.88
N ARG A 143 -17.93 -5.82 -9.08
CA ARG A 143 -17.03 -6.11 -10.22
C ARG A 143 -16.30 -7.44 -10.08
N SER A 144 -15.79 -7.77 -8.89
CA SER A 144 -15.11 -9.05 -8.66
C SER A 144 -16.05 -10.24 -8.90
N GLU A 145 -17.32 -10.12 -8.55
CA GLU A 145 -18.35 -11.12 -8.84
C GLU A 145 -18.66 -11.19 -10.35
N GLN A 146 -18.76 -10.04 -11.03
CA GLN A 146 -18.93 -9.97 -12.49
C GLN A 146 -17.77 -10.60 -13.28
N TYR A 147 -16.54 -10.56 -12.76
CA TYR A 147 -15.39 -11.23 -13.40
C TYR A 147 -15.33 -12.74 -13.10
N ALA A 148 -15.86 -13.17 -11.94
CA ALA A 148 -15.86 -14.57 -11.53
C ALA A 148 -16.99 -15.38 -12.20
N ILE A 149 -18.13 -14.73 -12.48
CA ILE A 149 -19.23 -15.32 -13.24
C ILE A 149 -18.88 -15.10 -14.72
N GLY A 150 -18.24 -16.08 -15.35
CA GLY A 150 -17.70 -16.02 -16.73
C GLY A 150 -18.73 -15.82 -17.84
N ALA A 151 -19.57 -14.79 -17.77
CA ALA A 151 -20.67 -14.53 -18.69
C ALA A 151 -20.56 -13.12 -19.30
N ARG A 152 -20.11 -13.09 -20.55
CA ARG A 152 -20.39 -12.05 -21.57
C ARG A 152 -19.76 -10.67 -21.45
N HIS A 153 -18.83 -10.40 -20.54
CA HIS A 153 -18.03 -9.18 -20.61
C HIS A 153 -16.65 -9.46 -21.21
N PRO A 154 -16.22 -8.69 -22.25
CA PRO A 154 -14.85 -8.77 -22.74
C PRO A 154 -13.89 -8.47 -21.59
N ASP A 155 -12.71 -9.10 -21.63
CA ASP A 155 -11.63 -8.88 -20.66
C ASP A 155 -11.43 -7.36 -20.45
N PRO A 156 -11.79 -6.81 -19.28
CA PRO A 156 -11.79 -5.36 -19.03
C PRO A 156 -10.41 -4.74 -19.20
N SER A 157 -9.35 -5.55 -19.08
CA SER A 157 -7.97 -5.11 -19.30
C SER A 157 -7.69 -4.76 -20.75
N ARG A 158 -8.43 -5.33 -21.71
CA ARG A 158 -8.26 -5.09 -23.15
C ARG A 158 -8.85 -3.77 -23.64
N GLU A 159 -9.86 -3.24 -22.94
CA GLU A 159 -10.55 -2.03 -23.37
C GLU A 159 -9.91 -0.75 -22.80
N TRP A 160 -9.53 -0.75 -21.52
CA TRP A 160 -9.06 0.46 -20.83
C TRP A 160 -7.62 0.37 -20.33
N GLY A 161 -6.95 -0.78 -20.52
CA GLY A 161 -5.60 -1.02 -20.07
C GLY A 161 -5.49 -1.30 -18.57
N THR A 162 -4.50 -2.11 -18.21
CA THR A 162 -4.14 -2.44 -16.83
C THR A 162 -3.16 -1.43 -16.26
N VAL A 163 -3.33 -1.10 -14.97
CA VAL A 163 -2.40 -0.28 -14.20
C VAL A 163 -2.09 -0.94 -12.85
N TYR A 164 -0.84 -0.81 -12.44
CA TYR A 164 -0.34 -1.25 -11.14
C TYR A 164 -0.22 -0.05 -10.21
N LEU A 165 -0.77 -0.18 -9.01
CA LEU A 165 -0.76 0.84 -7.98
C LEU A 165 0.11 0.37 -6.83
N PHE A 166 0.95 1.26 -6.32
CA PHE A 166 1.79 1.02 -5.14
C PHE A 166 1.60 2.15 -4.14
N TRP A 167 1.47 1.82 -2.86
CA TRP A 167 1.35 2.82 -1.80
C TRP A 167 1.77 2.24 -0.45
N LEU A 168 1.91 3.13 0.55
CA LEU A 168 2.33 2.78 1.89
C LEU A 168 1.27 3.19 2.91
N LEU A 169 0.93 2.27 3.80
CA LEU A 169 -0.01 2.48 4.90
C LEU A 169 0.66 2.25 6.25
N CYS A 170 0.21 2.93 7.28
CA CYS A 170 0.60 2.71 8.66
C CYS A 170 -0.56 3.09 9.61
N PRO A 171 -0.49 2.76 10.91
CA PRO A 171 -1.36 3.32 11.92
C PRO A 171 -1.34 4.85 11.91
N ALA A 172 -2.36 5.47 12.53
CA ALA A 172 -2.42 6.92 12.68
C ALA A 172 -1.15 7.45 13.37
N THR A 173 -0.45 8.36 12.69
CA THR A 173 0.73 9.05 13.24
C THR A 173 0.40 10.49 13.60
N ARG A 174 1.06 11.02 14.63
CA ARG A 174 0.94 12.42 15.05
C ARG A 174 1.60 13.39 14.07
N ARG A 175 2.66 12.92 13.40
CA ARG A 175 3.44 13.65 12.41
C ARG A 175 3.54 12.83 11.12
N PRO A 176 3.61 13.46 9.93
CA PRO A 176 3.76 12.74 8.68
C PRO A 176 5.07 11.94 8.65
N VAL A 177 5.01 10.71 8.16
CA VAL A 177 6.19 9.89 7.88
C VAL A 177 6.33 9.78 6.37
N THR A 178 7.56 9.88 5.87
CA THR A 178 7.86 9.80 4.44
C THR A 178 8.72 8.60 4.11
N ALA A 179 8.57 8.10 2.90
CA ALA A 179 9.38 7.04 2.35
C ALA A 179 9.57 7.23 0.85
N THR A 180 10.71 6.81 0.34
CA THR A 180 10.91 6.65 -1.10
C THR A 180 10.45 5.25 -1.51
N LEU A 181 9.61 5.19 -2.54
CA LEU A 181 9.17 3.95 -3.19
C LEU A 181 9.65 3.96 -4.63
N THR A 182 10.34 2.90 -5.03
CA THR A 182 10.86 2.71 -6.39
C THR A 182 10.43 1.36 -6.92
N VAL A 183 10.10 1.27 -8.20
CA VAL A 183 9.90 -0.01 -8.89
C VAL A 183 11.04 -0.20 -9.88
N LEU A 184 11.71 -1.33 -9.76
CA LEU A 184 12.91 -1.69 -10.51
C LEU A 184 12.68 -2.98 -11.31
N ASN A 185 13.42 -3.16 -12.41
CA ASN A 185 13.49 -4.45 -13.11
C ASN A 185 14.51 -5.40 -12.44
N SER A 186 14.74 -6.55 -13.06
CA SER A 186 15.72 -7.57 -12.62
C SER A 186 17.15 -7.04 -12.56
N GLU A 187 17.50 -6.11 -13.45
CA GLU A 187 18.80 -5.45 -13.57
C GLU A 187 18.96 -4.27 -12.60
N LEU A 188 17.98 -4.03 -11.71
CA LEU A 188 17.92 -2.90 -10.79
C LEU A 188 17.78 -1.53 -11.46
N GLU A 189 17.39 -1.51 -12.73
CA GLU A 189 17.08 -0.29 -13.45
C GLU A 189 15.71 0.24 -13.05
N CYS A 190 15.62 1.56 -12.97
CA CYS A 190 14.44 2.26 -12.52
C CYS A 190 13.34 2.23 -13.58
N ILE A 191 12.21 1.56 -13.30
CA ILE A 191 11.02 1.59 -14.15
C ILE A 191 10.29 2.92 -13.96
N GLU A 192 10.11 3.34 -12.71
CA GLU A 192 9.40 4.58 -12.36
C GLU A 192 10.21 5.39 -11.36
N ARG A 193 10.30 6.72 -11.58
CA ARG A 193 11.21 7.61 -10.82
C ARG A 193 10.99 7.51 -9.32
N ARG A 194 12.11 7.50 -8.60
CA ARG A 194 12.19 7.65 -7.13
C ARG A 194 11.50 8.93 -6.72
N ASN A 195 10.35 8.80 -6.07
CA ASN A 195 9.65 9.93 -5.52
C ASN A 195 9.46 9.71 -4.03
N ARG A 196 9.73 10.76 -3.26
CA ARG A 196 9.40 10.81 -1.85
C ARG A 196 7.88 10.84 -1.71
N ARG A 197 7.34 9.90 -0.95
CA ARG A 197 5.91 9.72 -0.72
C ARG A 197 5.56 9.81 0.75
N ARG A 198 4.37 10.34 1.06
CA ARG A 198 3.84 10.34 2.44
C ARG A 198 3.19 8.99 2.72
N ILE A 199 3.55 8.37 3.84
CA ILE A 199 2.89 7.16 4.34
C ILE A 199 1.54 7.56 4.93
N ARG A 200 0.48 6.83 4.58
CA ARG A 200 -0.89 7.18 4.96
C ARG A 200 -1.35 6.43 6.19
N ASN A 201 -2.31 7.03 6.89
CA ASN A 201 -3.13 6.29 7.84
C ASN A 201 -3.99 5.25 7.09
N PHE A 202 -3.90 3.98 7.48
CA PHE A 202 -4.70 2.90 6.87
C PHE A 202 -6.21 3.09 7.03
N ALA A 203 -6.65 3.85 8.04
CA ALA A 203 -8.07 4.15 8.25
C ALA A 203 -8.64 5.15 7.23
N CYS A 204 -7.77 5.92 6.55
CA CYS A 204 -8.18 6.91 5.58
C CYS A 204 -8.28 6.28 4.18
N ARG A 205 -9.42 5.63 3.87
CA ARG A 205 -9.72 5.23 2.49
C ARG A 205 -9.83 6.46 1.60
N MET A 206 -9.13 6.44 0.46
CA MET A 206 -9.14 7.55 -0.47
C MET A 206 -10.34 7.50 -1.42
N PRO A 207 -11.05 8.62 -1.63
CA PRO A 207 -11.90 8.80 -2.79
C PRO A 207 -11.04 8.90 -4.05
N ILE A 208 -11.40 8.15 -5.08
CA ILE A 208 -10.62 7.99 -6.31
C ILE A 208 -10.56 9.28 -7.17
N GLU A 209 -11.41 10.28 -6.89
CA GLU A 209 -11.28 11.64 -7.43
C GLU A 209 -9.93 12.28 -7.09
N GLN A 210 -9.29 11.87 -5.99
CA GLN A 210 -7.95 12.30 -5.59
C GLN A 210 -6.83 11.51 -6.28
N PHE A 211 -7.17 10.37 -6.88
CA PHE A 211 -6.25 9.50 -7.60
C PHE A 211 -5.95 10.00 -9.03
N ILE A 212 -6.72 10.98 -9.54
CA ILE A 212 -6.61 11.45 -10.92
C ILE A 212 -5.31 12.26 -11.13
N ASN A 213 -4.36 11.59 -11.81
CA ASN A 213 -3.20 12.14 -12.54
C ASN A 213 -2.10 12.86 -11.73
N GLY A 214 -1.02 12.13 -11.43
CA GLY A 214 0.34 12.67 -11.30
C GLY A 214 0.67 13.57 -10.10
N LEU A 215 -0.35 14.05 -9.38
CA LEU A 215 -0.19 14.99 -8.26
C LEU A 215 -0.35 14.33 -6.89
N ASP A 216 -0.73 13.05 -6.84
CA ASP A 216 -0.89 12.36 -5.57
C ASP A 216 0.48 12.02 -4.94
N PRO A 217 0.80 12.56 -3.75
CA PRO A 217 2.07 12.30 -3.07
C PRO A 217 2.12 10.92 -2.39
N THR A 218 1.14 10.05 -2.59
CA THR A 218 0.98 8.80 -1.83
C THR A 218 0.98 7.53 -2.69
N PHE A 219 0.76 7.63 -4.00
CA PHE A 219 0.79 6.48 -4.92
C PHE A 219 1.91 6.57 -5.95
N VAL A 220 2.36 5.39 -6.39
CA VAL A 220 3.09 5.20 -7.63
C VAL A 220 2.19 4.39 -8.56
N THR A 221 2.08 4.84 -9.81
CA THR A 221 1.24 4.21 -10.84
C THR A 221 2.13 3.78 -12.00
N ILE A 222 1.95 2.56 -12.48
CA ILE A 222 2.72 2.02 -13.61
C ILE A 222 1.77 1.28 -14.53
N ASN A 223 1.70 1.70 -15.79
CA ASN A 223 0.91 0.99 -16.79
C ASN A 223 1.54 -0.36 -17.12
N GLU A 224 0.70 -1.35 -17.43
CA GLU A 224 1.16 -2.70 -17.73
C GLU A 224 2.12 -2.78 -18.91
N GLU A 225 1.91 -1.99 -19.97
CA GLU A 225 2.85 -1.91 -21.09
C GLU A 225 4.26 -1.47 -20.65
N LYS A 226 4.35 -0.49 -19.73
CA LYS A 226 5.62 -0.01 -19.20
C LYS A 226 6.29 -1.06 -18.33
N MET A 227 5.55 -1.69 -17.42
CA MET A 227 6.05 -2.79 -16.59
C MET A 227 6.56 -3.94 -17.46
N ASP A 228 5.78 -4.37 -18.43
CA ASP A 228 6.11 -5.44 -19.36
C ASP A 228 7.37 -5.12 -20.18
N ARG A 229 7.48 -3.90 -20.72
CA ARG A 229 8.63 -3.50 -21.52
C ARG A 229 9.93 -3.51 -20.71
N CYS A 230 9.88 -3.07 -19.45
CA CYS A 230 11.06 -2.98 -18.58
C CYS A 230 11.44 -4.31 -17.92
N CYS A 231 10.49 -5.24 -17.77
CA CYS A 231 10.70 -6.54 -17.11
C CYS A 231 10.72 -7.73 -18.08
N ARG A 232 10.72 -7.50 -19.41
CA ARG A 232 10.88 -8.56 -20.41
C ARG A 232 12.35 -8.96 -20.47
N GLY A 233 12.68 -10.10 -19.90
CA GLY A 233 13.95 -10.78 -20.16
C GLY A 233 14.07 -11.18 -21.63
N THR A 234 15.29 -11.25 -22.14
CA THR A 234 15.61 -11.68 -23.51
C THR A 234 15.42 -13.19 -23.73
N GLY A 235 15.04 -13.96 -22.69
CA GLY A 235 14.90 -15.41 -22.72
C GLY A 235 13.45 -15.91 -22.73
N ARG A 236 13.21 -17.01 -23.47
CA ARG A 236 11.97 -17.79 -23.37
C ARG A 236 11.89 -18.42 -21.97
N GLY A 237 11.04 -17.86 -21.10
CA GLY A 237 10.71 -18.45 -19.80
C GLY A 237 10.93 -17.56 -18.59
N ASP A 238 11.40 -16.32 -18.77
CA ASP A 238 11.60 -15.42 -17.63
C ASP A 238 10.26 -15.08 -16.96
N LYS A 239 10.17 -15.40 -15.67
CA LYS A 239 9.00 -15.08 -14.86
C LYS A 239 8.96 -13.57 -14.68
N ALA A 240 8.02 -12.92 -15.37
CA ALA A 240 7.72 -11.50 -15.26
C ALA A 240 7.69 -11.04 -13.80
N SER A 241 8.79 -10.42 -13.37
CA SER A 241 9.00 -9.99 -11.98
C SER A 241 9.59 -8.59 -11.95
N ALA A 242 9.25 -7.86 -10.90
CA ALA A 242 9.77 -6.54 -10.59
C ALA A 242 10.27 -6.53 -9.15
N ILE A 243 11.09 -5.55 -8.80
CA ILE A 243 11.55 -5.32 -7.44
C ILE A 243 10.97 -4.00 -6.94
N VAL A 244 10.26 -4.05 -5.82
CA VAL A 244 9.80 -2.85 -5.11
C VAL A 244 10.85 -2.51 -4.05
N GLU A 245 11.56 -1.41 -4.27
CA GLU A 245 12.48 -0.81 -3.30
C GLU A 245 11.70 0.16 -2.41
N VAL A 246 11.82 0.01 -1.09
CA VAL A 246 11.24 0.93 -0.10
C VAL A 246 12.34 1.40 0.84
N ILE A 247 12.41 2.72 1.04
CA ILE A 247 13.30 3.39 1.99
C ILE A 247 12.45 4.28 2.88
N ILE A 248 12.34 3.98 4.18
CA ILE A 248 11.61 4.84 5.11
C ILE A 248 12.56 5.94 5.57
N GLU A 249 12.25 7.17 5.18
CA GLU A 249 13.09 8.35 5.43
C GLU A 249 12.87 8.95 6.81
N GLY A 250 11.80 8.54 7.49
CA GLY A 250 11.42 9.00 8.81
C GLY A 250 10.39 10.13 8.78
N GLU A 251 10.33 10.87 9.89
CA GLU A 251 9.39 11.97 10.03
C GLU A 251 9.68 13.09 9.01
N ALA A 252 8.63 13.66 8.43
CA ALA A 252 8.78 14.86 7.62
C ALA A 252 9.13 16.04 8.54
N THR A 253 10.30 16.63 8.33
CA THR A 253 10.62 17.96 8.87
C THR A 253 9.69 19.00 8.23
N PRO A 254 9.16 19.96 9.02
CA PRO A 254 8.33 21.05 8.51
C PRO A 254 9.07 21.97 7.54
#